data_AF-A0A2C9KXE7-F1
#
_entry.id   AF-A0A2C9KXE7-F1
#
_cell.length_a   1.000
_cell.length_b   1.000
_cell.length_c   1.000
_cell.angle_alpha   90.00
_cell.angle_beta   90.00
_cell.angle_gamma   90.00
#
_symmetry.space_group_name_H-M   'P 1'
#
loop_
_entity.id
_entity.type
_entity.pdbx_description
1 polymer ?
#
loop_
_entity_poly.entity_id
_entity_poly.type
_entity_poly.pdbx_seq_one_letter_code
_entity_poly.pdbx_strand_id
1 'polypeptide(L)'
;LSIKTNNATFHKVEQGNALIQYSTSIFQASSLLDCARKCQQQSCACFSYNIQSCSIGKCNSTNTTLGPSQEIYVSCFSSDGFTFITNNSVIACVWVSTNITDYITARDDCRSKDAYLYTVKRMDKLKWLPTYHKRTKIWIGLNDIEVEGTYRWEDDNSICSQNWINQTFIPGEPNNQIIGDQNGEDCINFYHFYSRLLNDSPCSINYTYICEKPFFNFP
;
A
#
# COMPACT_ATOMS: atom_id res chain seq x y z
N LEU A 1 10.88 7.61 6.63
CA LEU A 1 11.46 7.80 5.27
C LEU A 1 10.37 7.58 4.22
N SER A 2 10.23 8.40 3.17
CA SER A 2 9.25 8.22 2.08
C SER A 2 9.89 7.62 0.82
N ILE A 3 9.26 6.62 0.20
CA ILE A 3 9.77 6.07 -1.06
C ILE A 3 9.66 7.13 -2.14
N LYS A 4 10.80 7.41 -2.74
CA LYS A 4 10.93 8.16 -3.99
C LYS A 4 10.52 7.24 -5.12
N THR A 5 9.25 7.25 -5.51
CA THR A 5 8.85 6.60 -6.77
C THR A 5 9.59 7.31 -7.89
N ASN A 6 10.41 6.57 -8.63
CA ASN A 6 11.35 7.18 -9.56
C ASN A 6 10.68 7.58 -10.86
N ASN A 7 9.54 6.96 -11.21
CA ASN A 7 8.60 7.40 -12.24
C ASN A 7 7.32 6.57 -12.09
N ALA A 8 6.21 7.17 -11.66
CA ALA A 8 4.94 6.47 -11.57
C ALA A 8 3.83 7.27 -12.25
N THR A 9 3.00 6.59 -13.04
CA THR A 9 1.88 7.17 -13.75
C THR A 9 0.58 6.69 -13.12
N PHE A 10 -0.28 7.64 -12.80
CA PHE A 10 -1.53 7.44 -12.10
C PHE A 10 -2.67 7.87 -12.98
N HIS A 11 -3.71 7.04 -13.05
CA HIS A 11 -4.91 7.32 -13.82
C HIS A 11 -6.08 7.57 -12.89
N LYS A 12 -6.83 8.65 -13.12
CA LYS A 12 -8.14 8.88 -12.51
C LYS A 12 -9.06 7.79 -13.01
N VAL A 13 -9.64 7.06 -12.08
CA VAL A 13 -10.65 6.05 -12.31
C VAL A 13 -11.99 6.65 -11.91
N GLU A 14 -12.89 6.77 -12.88
CA GLU A 14 -14.29 7.14 -12.66
C GLU A 14 -15.18 6.03 -13.19
N GLN A 15 -16.08 5.54 -12.33
CA GLN A 15 -17.02 4.46 -12.68
C GLN A 15 -16.31 3.23 -13.30
N GLY A 16 -15.08 2.94 -12.87
CA GLY A 16 -14.29 1.81 -13.35
C GLY A 16 -13.57 2.01 -14.69
N ASN A 17 -13.51 3.24 -15.21
CA ASN A 17 -12.73 3.57 -16.41
C ASN A 17 -11.61 4.55 -16.08
N ALA A 18 -10.40 4.26 -16.57
CA ALA A 18 -9.31 5.22 -16.57
C ALA A 18 -9.64 6.35 -17.56
N LEU A 19 -9.68 7.59 -17.07
CA LEU A 19 -9.86 8.75 -17.94
C LEU A 19 -8.63 8.97 -18.83
N ILE A 20 -8.86 9.46 -20.04
CA ILE A 20 -7.82 9.87 -20.98
C ILE A 20 -7.90 11.39 -21.14
N GLN A 21 -6.77 12.06 -20.97
CA GLN A 21 -6.65 13.48 -21.24
C GLN A 21 -5.28 13.74 -21.86
N TYR A 22 -5.22 14.80 -22.66
CA TYR A 22 -4.00 15.38 -23.20
C TYR A 22 -3.96 16.84 -22.77
N SER A 23 -3.38 17.08 -21.59
CA SER A 23 -2.99 18.39 -21.12
C SER A 23 -1.59 18.26 -20.57
N THR A 24 -0.74 19.27 -20.72
CA THR A 24 0.69 19.12 -20.40
C THR A 24 1.15 20.27 -19.53
N SER A 25 0.75 20.23 -18.27
CA SER A 25 1.31 21.14 -17.27
C SER A 25 2.34 20.37 -16.44
N ILE A 26 3.56 20.91 -16.37
CA ILE A 26 4.66 20.36 -15.56
C ILE A 26 4.86 21.28 -14.36
N PHE A 27 4.87 20.71 -13.17
CA PHE A 27 5.05 21.42 -11.91
C PHE A 27 6.19 20.81 -11.10
N GLN A 28 6.72 21.60 -10.17
CA GLN A 28 7.48 21.08 -9.04
C GLN A 28 6.50 20.51 -8.00
N ALA A 29 6.75 19.28 -7.55
CA ALA A 29 6.02 18.63 -6.45
C ALA A 29 7.04 17.99 -5.49
N SER A 30 6.81 18.16 -4.19
CA SER A 30 7.66 17.64 -3.12
C SER A 30 7.38 16.19 -2.75
N SER A 31 6.23 15.67 -3.17
CA SER A 31 5.82 14.29 -2.94
C SER A 31 4.84 13.83 -4.02
N LEU A 32 4.66 12.51 -4.08
CA LEU A 32 3.64 11.89 -4.91
C LEU A 32 2.23 12.40 -4.56
N LEU A 33 1.94 12.57 -3.26
CA LEU A 33 0.67 13.09 -2.77
C LEU A 33 0.46 14.55 -3.19
N ASP A 34 1.50 15.38 -3.21
CA ASP A 34 1.41 16.76 -3.69
C ASP A 34 1.11 16.83 -5.18
N CYS A 35 1.67 15.90 -5.98
CA CYS A 35 1.35 15.80 -7.40
C CYS A 35 -0.09 15.35 -7.62
N ALA A 36 -0.56 14.38 -6.84
CA ALA A 36 -1.94 13.91 -6.88
C ALA A 36 -2.94 15.03 -6.53
N ARG A 37 -2.66 15.85 -5.50
CA ARG A 37 -3.47 17.03 -5.14
C ARG A 37 -3.51 18.08 -6.25
N LYS A 38 -2.37 18.36 -6.90
CA LYS A 38 -2.33 19.27 -8.06
C LYS A 38 -3.20 18.77 -9.21
N CYS A 39 -3.16 17.47 -9.49
CA CYS A 39 -4.02 16.85 -10.49
C CYS A 39 -5.50 17.01 -10.15
N GLN A 40 -5.90 16.72 -8.91
CA GLN A 40 -7.27 16.88 -8.44
C GLN A 40 -7.76 18.34 -8.61
N GLN A 41 -6.95 19.32 -8.17
CA GLN A 41 -7.26 20.75 -8.28
C GLN A 41 -7.46 21.24 -9.73
N GLN A 42 -6.82 20.58 -10.70
CA GLN A 42 -6.94 20.91 -12.12
C GLN A 42 -7.87 19.95 -12.87
N SER A 43 -8.66 19.15 -12.14
CA SER A 43 -9.59 18.15 -12.69
C SER A 43 -8.92 17.26 -13.74
N CYS A 44 -7.69 16.84 -13.46
CA CYS A 44 -6.85 16.15 -14.41
C CYS A 44 -7.19 14.65 -14.45
N ALA A 45 -7.21 14.05 -15.64
CA ALA A 45 -7.50 12.63 -15.81
C ALA A 45 -6.38 11.71 -15.31
N CYS A 46 -5.15 12.21 -15.22
CA CYS A 46 -4.01 11.38 -14.87
C CYS A 46 -2.77 12.23 -14.59
N PHE A 47 -1.82 11.73 -13.81
CA PHE A 47 -0.56 12.43 -13.56
C PHE A 47 0.60 11.45 -13.52
N SER A 48 1.79 11.93 -13.87
CA SER A 48 3.04 11.22 -13.73
C SER A 48 3.93 11.97 -12.75
N TYR A 49 4.50 11.25 -11.80
CA TYR A 49 5.38 11.80 -10.78
C TYR A 49 6.74 11.12 -10.81
N ASN A 50 7.78 11.94 -10.79
CA ASN A 50 9.09 11.57 -10.32
C ASN A 50 9.60 12.62 -9.33
N ILE A 51 10.69 12.31 -8.64
CA ILE A 51 11.29 13.20 -7.64
C ILE A 51 11.72 14.58 -8.16
N GLN A 52 11.75 14.80 -9.47
CA GLN A 52 12.15 16.06 -10.10
C GLN A 52 10.98 16.82 -10.73
N SER A 53 9.85 16.15 -10.99
CA SER A 53 8.75 16.70 -11.78
C SER A 53 7.42 15.99 -11.53
N CYS A 54 6.35 16.79 -11.54
CA CYS A 54 4.98 16.35 -11.58
C CYS A 54 4.37 16.80 -12.91
N SER A 55 4.01 15.86 -13.78
CA SER A 55 3.36 16.12 -15.06
C SER A 55 1.90 15.69 -14.99
N ILE A 56 0.96 16.62 -15.12
CA ILE A 56 -0.47 16.27 -15.17
C ILE A 56 -0.95 16.18 -16.63
N GLY A 57 -1.92 15.31 -16.90
CA GLY A 57 -2.66 15.21 -18.15
C GLY A 57 -1.95 14.51 -19.32
N LYS A 58 -0.81 13.83 -19.11
CA LYS A 58 -0.10 13.05 -20.15
C LYS A 58 -0.21 11.55 -19.92
N CYS A 59 -1.29 10.91 -20.32
CA CYS A 59 -1.33 9.44 -20.25
C CYS A 59 -2.14 8.83 -21.38
N ASN A 60 -1.50 7.91 -22.11
CA ASN A 60 -2.19 6.94 -22.96
C ASN A 60 -2.50 5.72 -22.08
N SER A 61 -3.78 5.48 -21.81
CA SER A 61 -4.22 4.25 -21.14
C SER A 61 -4.74 3.26 -22.18
N THR A 62 -4.30 2.00 -22.10
CA THR A 62 -4.97 0.87 -22.73
C THR A 62 -5.81 0.14 -21.68
N ASN A 63 -7.13 0.21 -21.85
CA ASN A 63 -8.21 -0.49 -21.15
C ASN A 63 -7.85 -1.35 -19.92
N THR A 64 -8.34 -0.93 -18.76
CA THR A 64 -8.57 -1.79 -17.59
C THR A 64 -9.97 -1.48 -17.04
N THR A 65 -10.72 -2.54 -16.71
CA THR A 65 -12.15 -2.48 -16.36
C THR A 65 -12.43 -2.95 -14.93
N LEU A 66 -13.46 -2.32 -14.33
CA LEU A 66 -14.24 -2.64 -13.11
C LEU A 66 -13.74 -2.07 -11.75
N GLY A 67 -14.68 -1.47 -10.98
CA GLY A 67 -14.56 -1.02 -9.57
C GLY A 67 -15.43 0.20 -9.21
N PRO A 68 -15.93 0.39 -7.96
CA PRO A 68 -17.04 1.29 -7.61
C PRO A 68 -16.77 2.80 -7.72
N SER A 69 -17.85 3.58 -7.64
CA SER A 69 -17.98 5.02 -7.91
C SER A 69 -17.36 5.97 -6.85
N GLN A 70 -16.03 6.05 -6.79
CA GLN A 70 -15.29 7.14 -6.14
C GLN A 70 -14.14 7.61 -7.04
N GLU A 71 -13.76 8.90 -6.99
CA GLU A 71 -12.62 9.43 -7.75
C GLU A 71 -11.31 8.91 -7.18
N ILE A 72 -10.66 8.02 -7.93
CA ILE A 72 -9.52 7.27 -7.42
C ILE A 72 -8.37 7.34 -8.41
N TYR A 73 -7.16 7.61 -7.93
CA TYR A 73 -5.95 7.52 -8.74
C TYR A 73 -5.14 6.28 -8.38
N VAL A 74 -4.96 5.36 -9.34
CA VAL A 74 -4.17 4.14 -9.14
C VAL A 74 -3.08 4.03 -10.19
N SER A 75 -1.88 3.64 -9.75
CA SER A 75 -0.81 3.17 -10.64
C SER A 75 -0.93 1.65 -10.75
N CYS A 76 -1.64 1.13 -11.75
CA CYS A 76 -1.77 -0.32 -11.95
C CYS A 76 -1.52 -0.74 -13.40
N PHE A 77 -0.34 -1.31 -13.65
CA PHE A 77 0.03 -1.85 -14.95
C PHE A 77 0.24 -3.36 -14.84
N SER A 78 -0.52 -4.12 -15.62
CA SER A 78 -0.40 -5.59 -15.66
C SER A 78 0.97 -6.06 -16.15
N SER A 79 1.67 -5.23 -16.94
CA SER A 79 3.05 -5.45 -17.38
C SER A 79 4.05 -5.60 -16.23
N ASP A 80 3.75 -5.01 -15.07
CA ASP A 80 4.61 -5.06 -13.89
C ASP A 80 4.35 -6.32 -13.04
N GLY A 81 3.45 -7.21 -13.49
CA GLY A 81 3.00 -8.40 -12.76
C GLY A 81 1.96 -8.12 -11.68
N PHE A 82 1.53 -6.87 -11.51
CA PHE A 82 0.50 -6.51 -10.53
C PHE A 82 -0.90 -6.85 -11.05
N THR A 83 -1.77 -7.22 -10.12
CA THR A 83 -3.18 -7.53 -10.36
C THR A 83 -4.06 -6.48 -9.69
N PHE A 84 -4.99 -5.91 -10.44
CA PHE A 84 -6.01 -5.05 -9.90
C PHE A 84 -7.09 -5.88 -9.20
N ILE A 85 -7.37 -5.58 -7.94
CA ILE A 85 -8.40 -6.26 -7.16
C ILE A 85 -9.57 -5.33 -6.87
N THR A 86 -10.78 -5.81 -7.15
CA THR A 86 -12.03 -5.15 -6.75
C THR A 86 -12.93 -6.15 -6.05
N ASN A 87 -12.95 -6.12 -4.73
CA ASN A 87 -13.82 -6.98 -3.92
C ASN A 87 -14.60 -6.12 -2.95
N ASN A 88 -15.91 -5.97 -3.20
CA ASN A 88 -16.78 -5.03 -2.49
C ASN A 88 -16.18 -3.61 -2.51
N SER A 89 -15.85 -3.07 -1.34
CA SER A 89 -15.24 -1.75 -1.15
C SER A 89 -13.72 -1.73 -1.31
N VAL A 90 -13.07 -2.91 -1.41
CA VAL A 90 -11.62 -3.00 -1.58
C VAL A 90 -11.26 -2.74 -3.03
N ILE A 91 -10.44 -1.73 -3.23
CA ILE A 91 -9.77 -1.44 -4.50
C ILE A 91 -8.28 -1.34 -4.19
N ALA A 92 -7.47 -2.17 -4.83
CA ALA A 92 -6.03 -2.12 -4.70
C ALA A 92 -5.36 -2.69 -5.96
N CYS A 93 -4.10 -2.34 -6.17
CA CYS A 93 -3.26 -2.95 -7.19
C CYS A 93 -2.13 -3.69 -6.49
N VAL A 94 -2.18 -5.02 -6.53
CA VAL A 94 -1.36 -5.88 -5.67
C VAL A 94 -0.48 -6.83 -6.46
N TRP A 95 0.72 -7.09 -5.94
CA TRP A 95 1.59 -8.18 -6.36
C TRP A 95 1.86 -9.06 -5.15
N VAL A 96 1.84 -10.38 -5.33
CA VAL A 96 1.96 -11.33 -4.21
C VAL A 96 3.22 -12.13 -4.37
N SER A 97 3.99 -12.23 -3.29
CA SER A 97 5.24 -12.96 -3.29
C SER A 97 4.99 -14.46 -3.45
N THR A 98 5.84 -15.11 -4.25
CA THR A 98 5.89 -16.59 -4.35
C THR A 98 6.81 -17.21 -3.30
N ASN A 99 7.72 -16.41 -2.73
CA ASN A 99 8.68 -16.81 -1.71
C ASN A 99 8.37 -16.15 -0.36
N ILE A 100 8.91 -16.73 0.71
CA ILE A 100 8.92 -16.15 2.05
C ILE A 100 10.27 -15.46 2.31
N THR A 101 10.27 -14.35 3.04
CA THR A 101 11.49 -13.61 3.39
C THR A 101 11.27 -12.74 4.63
N ASP A 102 12.34 -12.18 5.18
CA ASP A 102 12.30 -11.26 6.31
C ASP A 102 11.63 -9.94 5.93
N TYR A 103 11.21 -9.17 6.93
CA TYR A 103 10.43 -7.95 6.70
C TYR A 103 11.19 -6.91 5.88
N ILE A 104 12.49 -6.74 6.14
CA ILE A 104 13.31 -5.71 5.49
C ILE A 104 13.47 -6.05 4.01
N THR A 105 13.77 -7.30 3.69
CA THR A 105 13.85 -7.80 2.32
C THR A 105 12.50 -7.70 1.62
N ALA A 106 11.40 -8.07 2.28
CA ALA A 106 10.04 -7.96 1.73
C ALA A 106 9.67 -6.50 1.41
N ARG A 107 9.97 -5.59 2.35
CA ARG A 107 9.79 -4.15 2.19
C ARG A 107 10.56 -3.66 0.98
N ASP A 108 11.86 -3.90 0.94
CA ASP A 108 12.76 -3.39 -0.10
C ASP A 108 12.44 -4.00 -1.48
N ASP A 109 11.96 -5.25 -1.54
CA ASP A 109 11.42 -5.86 -2.75
C ASP A 109 10.18 -5.12 -3.27
N CYS A 110 9.22 -4.77 -2.40
CA CYS A 110 8.09 -3.94 -2.80
C CYS A 110 8.55 -2.55 -3.26
N ARG A 111 9.51 -1.94 -2.56
CA ARG A 111 10.06 -0.62 -2.96
C ARG A 111 10.69 -0.67 -4.35
N SER A 112 11.41 -1.75 -4.67
CA SER A 112 12.02 -1.96 -5.99
C SER A 112 10.99 -2.03 -7.13
N LYS A 113 9.72 -2.29 -6.81
CA LYS A 113 8.58 -2.36 -7.73
C LYS A 113 7.74 -1.07 -7.72
N ASP A 114 8.27 0.04 -7.19
CA ASP A 114 7.53 1.28 -6.96
C ASP A 114 6.22 1.06 -6.16
N ALA A 115 6.27 0.14 -5.19
CA ALA A 115 5.17 -0.27 -4.34
C ALA A 115 5.58 -0.27 -2.86
N TYR A 116 4.62 -0.53 -1.98
CA TYR A 116 4.82 -0.68 -0.54
C TYR A 116 4.31 -2.05 -0.09
N LEU A 117 4.72 -2.50 1.10
CA LEU A 117 4.01 -3.62 1.73
C LEU A 117 2.53 -3.26 1.91
N TYR A 118 1.65 -4.27 1.75
CA TYR A 118 0.20 -4.09 1.70
C TYR A 118 -0.33 -3.29 2.89
N THR A 119 -1.06 -2.22 2.61
CA THR A 119 -1.47 -1.22 3.60
C THR A 119 -2.89 -1.48 4.07
N VAL A 120 -3.04 -2.02 5.27
CA VAL A 120 -4.36 -2.33 5.85
C VAL A 120 -4.83 -1.22 6.77
N LYS A 121 -5.08 0.00 6.25
CA LYS A 121 -5.67 1.12 7.02
C LYS A 121 -7.20 1.08 7.13
N ARG A 122 -7.84 0.04 6.60
CA ARG A 122 -9.30 -0.14 6.60
C ARG A 122 -9.68 -1.59 6.86
N MET A 123 -10.80 -1.79 7.57
CA MET A 123 -11.27 -3.13 7.97
C MET A 123 -11.62 -4.02 6.78
N ASP A 124 -12.11 -3.46 5.68
CA ASP A 124 -12.41 -4.20 4.46
C ASP A 124 -11.14 -4.79 3.82
N LYS A 125 -10.05 -4.01 3.76
CA LYS A 125 -8.74 -4.49 3.28
C LYS A 125 -8.16 -5.59 4.17
N LEU A 126 -8.25 -5.43 5.50
CA LEU A 126 -7.80 -6.47 6.43
C LEU A 126 -8.59 -7.78 6.25
N LYS A 127 -9.92 -7.69 6.08
CA LYS A 127 -10.80 -8.84 5.88
C LYS A 127 -10.68 -9.50 4.50
N TRP A 128 -10.05 -8.84 3.53
CA TRP A 128 -9.75 -9.43 2.23
C TRP A 128 -8.61 -10.45 2.29
N LEU A 129 -7.59 -10.24 3.14
CA LEU A 129 -6.43 -11.14 3.26
C LEU A 129 -6.79 -12.62 3.48
N PRO A 130 -7.70 -12.99 4.41
CA PRO A 130 -8.15 -14.38 4.57
C PRO A 130 -8.77 -14.99 3.33
N THR A 131 -9.50 -14.20 2.54
CA THR A 131 -10.17 -14.69 1.32
C THR A 131 -9.17 -15.03 0.22
N TYR A 132 -8.03 -14.33 0.23
CA TYR A 132 -6.98 -14.47 -0.75
C TYR A 132 -5.97 -15.57 -0.36
N HIS A 133 -5.59 -15.65 0.92
CA HIS A 133 -4.58 -16.60 1.39
C HIS A 133 -5.02 -17.31 2.68
N LYS A 134 -5.60 -18.51 2.53
CA LYS A 134 -6.28 -19.23 3.62
C LYS A 134 -5.36 -19.85 4.70
N ARG A 135 -4.03 -19.74 4.59
CA ARG A 135 -3.10 -20.63 5.34
C ARG A 135 -1.75 -20.04 5.79
N THR A 136 -1.50 -18.74 5.70
CA THR A 136 -0.15 -18.21 5.97
C THR A 136 -0.16 -16.91 6.77
N LYS A 137 0.96 -16.68 7.48
CA LYS A 137 1.34 -15.36 7.99
C LYS A 137 1.85 -14.50 6.84
N ILE A 138 1.46 -13.23 6.81
CA ILE A 138 1.81 -12.31 5.72
C ILE A 138 2.35 -11.02 6.31
N TRP A 139 3.53 -10.57 5.86
CA TRP A 139 4.01 -9.23 6.21
C TRP A 139 3.09 -8.14 5.64
N ILE A 140 2.72 -7.18 6.48
CA ILE A 140 1.96 -5.98 6.09
C ILE A 140 2.82 -4.74 6.29
N GLY A 141 2.43 -3.62 5.68
CA GLY A 141 3.19 -2.37 5.74
C GLY A 141 3.11 -1.61 7.06
N LEU A 142 2.95 -2.28 8.20
CA LEU A 142 2.95 -1.68 9.54
C LEU A 142 4.17 -2.17 10.33
N ASN A 143 4.88 -1.27 11.00
CA ASN A 143 6.03 -1.57 11.86
C ASN A 143 6.30 -0.44 12.86
N ASP A 144 7.08 -0.69 13.90
CA ASP A 144 7.57 0.30 14.86
C ASP A 144 9.11 0.32 14.98
N ILE A 145 9.80 -0.18 13.94
CA ILE A 145 11.27 -0.25 13.81
C ILE A 145 11.97 1.09 14.16
N GLU A 146 11.38 2.23 13.77
CA GLU A 146 11.99 3.54 14.03
C GLU A 146 11.88 3.96 15.51
N VAL A 147 10.75 3.66 16.16
CA VAL A 147 10.44 4.08 17.53
C VAL A 147 9.48 3.06 18.13
N GLU A 148 10.00 2.23 19.04
CA GLU A 148 9.25 1.25 19.83
C GLU A 148 7.92 1.80 20.34
N GLY A 149 6.82 1.06 20.10
CA GLY A 149 5.47 1.44 20.50
C GLY A 149 4.83 2.52 19.63
N THR A 150 5.53 3.04 18.61
CA THR A 150 5.00 4.00 17.62
C THR A 150 4.93 3.37 16.24
N TYR A 151 3.84 2.63 15.99
CA TYR A 151 3.62 1.97 14.72
C TYR A 151 3.39 2.96 13.57
N ARG A 152 4.12 2.79 12.47
CA ARG A 152 4.08 3.60 11.25
C ARG A 152 3.76 2.76 10.04
N TRP A 153 3.03 3.37 9.11
CA TRP A 153 2.75 2.75 7.82
C TRP A 153 3.86 3.05 6.81
N GLU A 154 4.27 2.03 6.06
CA GLU A 154 5.31 2.11 5.05
C GLU A 154 4.95 3.04 3.87
N ASP A 155 3.65 3.17 3.54
CA ASP A 155 3.16 3.92 2.38
C ASP A 155 3.28 5.45 2.50
N ASP A 156 3.00 6.00 3.68
CA ASP A 156 2.95 7.45 3.92
C ASP A 156 3.63 7.89 5.21
N ASN A 157 4.24 6.98 5.96
CA ASN A 157 4.87 7.22 7.26
C ASN A 157 3.90 7.73 8.36
N SER A 158 2.58 7.62 8.14
CA SER A 158 1.57 8.00 9.12
C SER A 158 1.62 7.09 10.34
N ILE A 159 1.38 7.68 11.51
CA ILE A 159 1.29 6.94 12.77
C ILE A 159 -0.05 6.21 12.80
N CYS A 160 -0.01 4.92 13.08
CA CYS A 160 -1.18 4.11 13.28
C CYS A 160 -1.90 4.51 14.58
N SER A 161 -3.22 4.70 14.50
CA SER A 161 -3.99 5.07 15.68
C SER A 161 -4.09 3.92 16.69
N GLN A 162 -4.15 4.25 17.99
CA GLN A 162 -4.38 3.25 19.04
C GLN A 162 -5.71 2.50 18.85
N ASN A 163 -6.73 3.19 18.33
CA ASN A 163 -8.03 2.56 18.05
C ASN A 163 -7.90 1.44 17.01
N TRP A 164 -7.06 1.64 15.98
CA TRP A 164 -6.79 0.60 14.99
C TRP A 164 -6.10 -0.59 15.66
N ILE A 165 -5.02 -0.36 16.41
CA ILE A 165 -4.28 -1.40 17.14
C ILE A 165 -5.23 -2.25 17.99
N ASN A 166 -6.02 -1.61 18.86
CA ASN A 166 -6.96 -2.28 19.76
C ASN A 166 -8.01 -3.11 19.01
N GLN A 167 -8.43 -2.67 17.83
CA GLN A 167 -9.46 -3.36 17.03
C GLN A 167 -8.91 -4.51 16.20
N THR A 168 -7.62 -4.49 15.82
CA THR A 168 -7.09 -5.40 14.81
C THR A 168 -6.05 -6.39 15.32
N PHE A 169 -5.35 -6.11 16.42
CA PHE A 169 -4.37 -7.04 16.99
C PHE A 169 -5.05 -8.14 17.80
N ILE A 170 -4.52 -9.36 17.74
CA ILE A 170 -5.06 -10.47 18.51
C ILE A 170 -4.97 -10.19 20.02
N PRO A 171 -5.82 -10.79 20.87
CA PRO A 171 -5.77 -10.56 22.30
C PRO A 171 -4.39 -10.88 22.87
N GLY A 172 -3.78 -9.92 23.57
CA GLY A 172 -2.43 -10.04 24.12
C GLY A 172 -1.38 -9.30 23.29
N GLU A 173 -1.68 -8.94 22.05
CA GLU A 173 -0.76 -8.25 21.13
C GLU A 173 -1.10 -6.77 20.94
N PRO A 174 -0.11 -5.93 20.55
CA PRO A 174 1.30 -6.27 20.46
C PRO A 174 1.95 -6.44 21.83
N ASN A 175 2.87 -7.40 21.98
CA ASN A 175 3.49 -7.76 23.26
C ASN A 175 5.02 -7.54 23.30
N ASN A 176 5.63 -7.23 22.15
CA ASN A 176 7.05 -7.07 21.96
C ASN A 176 7.92 -8.19 22.57
N GLN A 177 7.71 -9.47 22.16
CA GLN A 177 8.52 -10.57 22.71
C GLN A 177 9.99 -10.46 22.31
N ILE A 178 10.88 -10.53 23.29
CA ILE A 178 12.32 -10.64 23.07
C ILE A 178 12.80 -12.10 22.89
N ILE A 179 11.87 -13.06 22.78
CA ILE A 179 12.19 -14.48 22.65
C ILE A 179 12.50 -14.78 21.18
N GLY A 180 13.79 -14.89 20.87
CA GLY A 180 14.26 -15.18 19.51
C GLY A 180 14.84 -13.96 18.77
N ASP A 181 14.61 -12.75 19.28
CA ASP A 181 15.28 -11.52 18.84
C ASP A 181 15.43 -10.59 20.04
N GLN A 182 16.66 -10.17 20.34
CA GLN A 182 16.93 -9.30 21.50
C GLN A 182 16.40 -7.88 21.29
N ASN A 183 16.09 -7.51 20.05
CA ASN A 183 15.53 -6.21 19.72
C ASN A 183 14.01 -6.17 19.85
N GLY A 184 13.35 -7.33 19.97
CA GLY A 184 11.90 -7.42 20.09
C GLY A 184 11.15 -7.74 18.79
N GLU A 185 9.85 -7.48 18.78
CA GLU A 185 8.92 -7.74 17.68
C GLU A 185 8.47 -6.43 17.02
N ASP A 186 9.25 -5.90 16.08
CA ASP A 186 8.95 -4.57 15.51
C ASP A 186 8.10 -4.61 14.22
N CYS A 187 7.79 -5.82 13.72
CA CYS A 187 7.23 -6.03 12.38
C CYS A 187 5.87 -6.71 12.42
N ILE A 188 4.88 -6.15 11.72
CA ILE A 188 3.50 -6.65 11.83
C ILE A 188 3.18 -7.64 10.71
N ASN A 189 2.66 -8.80 11.11
CA ASN A 189 2.11 -9.79 10.22
C ASN A 189 0.60 -9.95 10.41
N PHE A 190 -0.06 -10.30 9.31
CA PHE A 190 -1.40 -10.87 9.34
C PHE A 190 -1.36 -12.32 9.84
N TYR A 191 -2.28 -12.68 10.73
CA TYR A 191 -2.41 -14.00 11.32
C TYR A 191 -3.86 -14.51 11.23
N HIS A 192 -4.08 -15.46 10.31
CA HIS A 192 -5.41 -15.91 9.86
C HIS A 192 -6.32 -16.54 10.93
N PHE A 193 -5.80 -17.00 12.07
CA PHE A 193 -6.52 -17.93 12.96
C PHE A 193 -7.46 -17.26 13.98
N TYR A 194 -7.59 -15.94 13.98
CA TYR A 194 -8.30 -15.19 15.02
C TYR A 194 -9.32 -14.20 14.44
N SER A 195 -10.25 -13.74 15.29
CA SER A 195 -11.25 -12.72 14.92
C SER A 195 -10.61 -11.35 14.66
N ARG A 196 -9.54 -11.06 15.41
CA ARG A 196 -8.55 -10.01 15.14
C ARG A 196 -7.37 -10.68 14.42
N LEU A 197 -6.65 -9.96 13.59
CA LEU A 197 -5.86 -10.56 12.51
C LEU A 197 -4.41 -10.10 12.48
N LEU A 198 -3.96 -9.23 13.40
CA LEU A 198 -2.59 -8.71 13.41
C LEU A 198 -1.80 -9.18 14.63
N ASN A 199 -0.49 -9.36 14.43
CA ASN A 199 0.50 -9.77 15.41
C ASN A 199 1.81 -9.06 15.08
N ASP A 200 2.52 -8.55 16.07
CA ASP A 200 3.92 -8.17 15.96
C ASP A 200 4.81 -9.43 15.93
N SER A 201 5.92 -9.40 15.21
CA SER A 201 6.87 -10.51 15.15
C SER A 201 8.27 -9.98 14.90
N PRO A 202 9.33 -10.76 15.24
CA PRO A 202 10.68 -10.34 14.93
C PRO A 202 10.82 -10.18 13.42
N CYS A 203 11.38 -9.06 13.00
CA CYS A 203 11.49 -8.71 11.60
C CYS A 203 12.30 -9.74 10.78
N SER A 204 13.16 -10.52 11.45
CA SER A 204 14.00 -11.57 10.89
C SER A 204 13.25 -12.85 10.48
N ILE A 205 11.97 -13.00 10.87
CA ILE A 205 11.18 -14.18 10.51
C ILE A 205 10.78 -14.15 9.04
N ASN A 206 10.80 -15.31 8.39
CA ASN A 206 10.43 -15.43 6.98
C ASN A 206 8.91 -15.65 6.81
N TYR A 207 8.21 -14.67 6.24
CA TYR A 207 6.80 -14.76 5.85
C TYR A 207 6.58 -14.40 4.37
N THR A 208 5.43 -14.82 3.83
CA THR A 208 4.93 -14.30 2.55
C THR A 208 4.63 -12.81 2.70
N TYR A 209 4.60 -12.06 1.60
CA TYR A 209 4.27 -10.64 1.62
C TYR A 209 3.47 -10.24 0.38
N ILE A 210 2.79 -9.11 0.48
CA ILE A 210 2.01 -8.53 -0.61
C ILE A 210 2.53 -7.11 -0.82
N CYS A 211 2.84 -6.77 -2.06
CA CYS A 211 3.16 -5.42 -2.46
C CYS A 211 1.90 -4.73 -3.00
N GLU A 212 1.73 -3.46 -2.69
CA GLU A 212 0.64 -2.61 -3.13
C GLU A 212 1.17 -1.34 -3.79
N LYS A 213 0.74 -1.07 -5.02
CA LYS A 213 1.05 0.19 -5.68
C LYS A 213 0.29 1.34 -5.00
N PRO A 214 0.84 2.56 -5.01
CA PRO A 214 0.19 3.70 -4.37
C PRO A 214 -1.22 3.93 -4.94
N PHE A 215 -2.11 4.37 -4.06
CA PHE A 215 -3.52 4.59 -4.34
C PHE A 215 -3.97 5.87 -3.63
N PHE A 216 -4.58 6.80 -4.36
CA PHE A 216 -5.15 8.02 -3.79
C PHE A 216 -6.66 8.01 -3.92
N ASN A 217 -7.34 8.20 -2.80
CA ASN A 217 -8.78 8.50 -2.77
C ASN A 217 -8.94 9.98 -2.43
N PHE A 218 -9.65 10.70 -3.27
CA PHE A 218 -10.00 12.08 -3.01
C PHE A 218 -11.50 12.18 -2.71
N PRO A 219 -11.91 12.86 -1.61
CA PRO A 219 -13.31 13.06 -1.28
C PRO A 219 -14.02 13.97 -2.29
#